data_AF-A0A0D1JIR5-F1
#
_entry.id   AF-A0A0D1JIR5-F1
#
_cell.length_a   1.000
_cell.length_b   1.000
_cell.length_c   1.000
_cell.angle_alpha   90.00
_cell.angle_beta   90.00
_cell.angle_gamma   90.00
#
_symmetry.space_group_name_H-M   'P 1'
#
loop_
_entity.id
_entity.type
_entity.pdbx_description
1 polymer ?
#
loop_
_entity_poly.entity_id
_entity_poly.type
_entity_poly.pdbx_seq_one_letter_code
_entity_poly.pdbx_strand_id
1 'polypeptide(L)'
;MNSLLFVYGTLRKHEKNHHLLAQSACINEQARTKGSLFTAKEGPTAVFNGEGYIYGEVYEADELCIHKLDQFFQGYHKQTVFVETDVGIKNALIYFMNKEGCAGFTKISSGDWKEHQMISKSKNPIYYFAYGSCMDNARFQKAGVDHYFQDPVGRAVLKGYTTRFTLKRDDGSRADMLEDGGTTEGVLYRIPYSALSYLFKREGVESLTYRPAFVDVEAGGRHYKDCLTFLVLQKEAEIAPPQHYQIEIERGAELYLSPEFTEKLMRHMNSLPKG
;
A
#
# COMPACT_ATOMS: atom_id res chain seq x y z
N MET A 1 4.65 -18.92 -23.03
CA MET A 1 4.39 -17.47 -23.13
C MET A 1 4.04 -16.96 -21.75
N ASN A 2 4.73 -15.93 -21.26
CA ASN A 2 4.43 -15.36 -19.94
C ASN A 2 3.21 -14.44 -20.04
N SER A 3 2.41 -14.40 -18.97
CA SER A 3 1.22 -13.55 -18.84
C SER A 3 1.33 -12.72 -17.56
N LEU A 4 0.92 -11.45 -17.63
CA LEU A 4 0.70 -10.68 -16.41
C LEU A 4 -0.55 -11.19 -15.70
N LEU A 5 -0.45 -11.39 -14.40
CA LEU A 5 -1.50 -11.89 -13.52
C LEU A 5 -1.72 -10.89 -12.38
N PHE A 6 -2.92 -10.33 -12.30
CA PHE A 6 -3.34 -9.50 -11.18
C PHE A 6 -4.00 -10.36 -10.10
N VAL A 7 -3.45 -10.28 -8.89
CA VAL A 7 -3.93 -11.03 -7.72
C VAL A 7 -4.37 -10.07 -6.61
N TYR A 8 -5.56 -10.29 -6.06
CA TYR A 8 -6.20 -9.38 -5.09
C TYR A 8 -6.59 -10.06 -3.77
N GLY A 9 -6.36 -11.37 -3.67
CA GLY A 9 -6.88 -12.22 -2.60
C GLY A 9 -5.83 -13.17 -2.05
N THR A 10 -6.19 -14.44 -1.91
CA THR A 10 -5.34 -15.48 -1.27
C THR A 10 -4.01 -15.77 -1.98
N LEU A 11 -3.81 -15.22 -3.18
CA LEU A 11 -2.57 -15.31 -3.96
C LEU A 11 -1.61 -14.13 -3.71
N ARG A 12 -2.05 -13.06 -3.04
CA ARG A 12 -1.19 -11.91 -2.68
C ARG A 12 -0.03 -12.37 -1.80
N LYS A 13 1.07 -11.63 -1.80
CA LYS A 13 2.26 -11.92 -1.00
C LYS A 13 1.89 -12.17 0.46
N HIS A 14 2.44 -13.22 1.06
CA HIS A 14 2.16 -13.69 2.45
C HIS A 14 0.77 -14.30 2.70
N GLU A 15 -0.09 -14.42 1.69
CA GLU A 15 -1.36 -15.12 1.82
C GLU A 15 -1.20 -16.63 1.67
N LYS A 16 -2.20 -17.37 2.17
CA LYS A 16 -2.18 -18.85 2.25
C LYS A 16 -1.87 -19.57 0.93
N ASN A 17 -2.29 -19.02 -0.20
CA ASN A 17 -2.14 -19.64 -1.53
C ASN A 17 -1.03 -18.99 -2.38
N HIS A 18 -0.29 -18.00 -1.85
CA HIS A 18 0.79 -17.32 -2.58
C HIS A 18 1.85 -18.28 -3.15
N HIS A 19 2.09 -19.39 -2.44
CA HIS A 19 3.02 -20.44 -2.86
C HIS A 19 2.70 -21.05 -4.25
N LEU A 20 1.46 -20.93 -4.73
CA LEU A 20 1.07 -21.38 -6.07
C LEU A 20 1.71 -20.56 -7.19
N LEU A 21 2.10 -19.30 -6.92
CA LEU A 21 2.82 -18.44 -7.85
C LEU A 21 4.30 -18.84 -8.01
N ALA A 22 4.79 -19.79 -7.20
CA ALA A 22 6.16 -20.28 -7.23
C ALA A 22 7.21 -19.16 -7.21
N GLN A 23 8.02 -19.04 -8.25
CA GLN A 23 9.05 -18.00 -8.42
C GLN A 23 8.64 -16.91 -9.42
N SER A 24 7.33 -16.74 -9.65
CA SER A 24 6.81 -15.67 -10.51
C SER A 24 7.29 -14.31 -9.99
N ALA A 25 7.87 -13.50 -10.87
CA ALA A 25 8.37 -12.19 -10.48
C ALA A 25 7.20 -11.27 -10.12
N CYS A 26 7.27 -10.60 -8.96
CA CYS A 26 6.37 -9.50 -8.66
C CYS A 26 6.77 -8.29 -9.51
N ILE A 27 5.86 -7.82 -10.36
CA ILE A 27 6.08 -6.68 -11.25
C ILE A 27 5.61 -5.39 -10.59
N ASN A 28 4.50 -5.45 -9.85
CA ASN A 28 3.98 -4.34 -9.06
C ASN A 28 3.33 -4.85 -7.78
N GLU A 29 3.80 -4.37 -6.64
CA GLU A 29 3.19 -4.53 -5.34
C GLU A 29 1.96 -3.63 -5.17
N GLN A 30 1.93 -2.49 -5.87
CA GLN A 30 0.83 -1.52 -5.80
C GLN A 30 0.08 -1.46 -7.13
N ALA A 31 -1.07 -2.15 -7.18
CA ALA A 31 -1.90 -2.19 -8.36
C ALA A 31 -3.38 -2.12 -8.02
N ARG A 32 -4.19 -1.59 -8.94
CA ARG A 32 -5.65 -1.60 -8.81
C ARG A 32 -6.37 -1.75 -10.14
N THR A 33 -7.56 -2.34 -10.11
CA THR A 33 -8.49 -2.39 -11.25
C THR A 33 -9.88 -1.96 -10.81
N LYS A 34 -10.68 -1.39 -11.72
CA LYS A 34 -12.08 -1.05 -11.40
C LYS A 34 -12.88 -2.30 -11.08
N GLY A 35 -13.73 -2.21 -10.05
CA GLY A 35 -14.57 -3.30 -9.61
C GLY A 35 -14.90 -3.22 -8.12
N SER A 36 -15.52 -4.26 -7.60
CA SER A 36 -15.84 -4.41 -6.18
C SER A 36 -15.34 -5.76 -5.67
N LEU A 37 -14.77 -5.73 -4.47
CA LEU A 37 -14.28 -6.92 -3.78
C LEU A 37 -15.33 -7.42 -2.78
N PHE A 38 -15.51 -8.73 -2.72
CA PHE A 38 -16.44 -9.39 -1.80
C PHE A 38 -15.75 -10.52 -1.06
N THR A 39 -16.20 -10.80 0.17
CA THR A 39 -15.82 -11.99 0.92
C THR A 39 -16.81 -13.13 0.66
N ALA A 40 -16.31 -14.28 0.21
CA ALA A 40 -17.04 -15.54 0.08
C ALA A 40 -16.50 -16.59 1.07
N LYS A 41 -17.20 -17.73 1.18
CA LYS A 41 -16.78 -18.86 2.02
C LYS A 41 -15.44 -19.46 1.54
N GLU A 42 -15.23 -19.49 0.23
CA GLU A 42 -14.05 -20.04 -0.43
C GLU A 42 -12.87 -19.06 -0.45
N GLY A 43 -13.14 -17.77 -0.32
CA GLY A 43 -12.16 -16.70 -0.34
C GLY A 43 -12.71 -15.39 -0.91
N PRO A 44 -11.86 -14.37 -1.10
CA PRO A 44 -12.27 -13.13 -1.75
C PRO A 44 -12.60 -13.36 -3.24
N THR A 45 -13.56 -12.59 -3.77
CA THR A 45 -13.89 -12.58 -5.21
C THR A 45 -14.12 -11.17 -5.73
N ALA A 46 -13.72 -10.94 -6.98
CA ALA A 46 -13.94 -9.72 -7.73
C ALA A 46 -15.29 -9.74 -8.46
N VAL A 47 -15.98 -8.59 -8.51
CA VAL A 47 -17.16 -8.35 -9.34
C VAL A 47 -16.97 -7.03 -10.10
N PHE A 48 -17.07 -7.05 -11.43
CA PHE A 48 -16.69 -5.91 -12.29
C PHE A 48 -17.80 -4.89 -12.57
N ASN A 49 -19.00 -5.07 -12.01
CA ASN A 49 -20.15 -4.18 -12.27
C ASN A 49 -20.30 -3.07 -11.19
N GLY A 50 -19.25 -2.77 -10.44
CA GLY A 50 -19.30 -1.90 -9.28
C GLY A 50 -18.48 -0.62 -9.44
N GLU A 51 -18.89 0.42 -8.71
CA GLU A 51 -18.09 1.62 -8.52
C GLU A 51 -17.04 1.38 -7.43
N GLY A 52 -15.78 1.73 -7.73
CA GLY A 52 -14.63 1.53 -6.84
C GLY A 52 -13.47 0.80 -7.52
N TYR A 53 -12.50 0.43 -6.70
CA TYR A 53 -11.30 -0.28 -7.11
C TYR A 53 -11.08 -1.53 -6.26
N ILE A 54 -10.47 -2.54 -6.88
CA ILE A 54 -9.93 -3.72 -6.22
C ILE A 54 -8.41 -3.54 -6.19
N TYR A 55 -7.82 -3.59 -5.00
CA TYR A 55 -6.37 -3.47 -4.80
C TYR A 55 -5.71 -4.85 -4.78
N GLY A 56 -4.53 -4.91 -5.38
CA GLY A 56 -3.79 -6.15 -5.53
C GLY A 56 -2.36 -5.92 -6.01
N GLU A 57 -1.79 -6.99 -6.53
CA GLU A 57 -0.40 -7.11 -6.95
C GLU A 57 -0.38 -7.70 -8.37
N VAL A 58 0.62 -7.36 -9.18
CA VAL A 58 0.82 -7.90 -10.53
C VAL A 58 2.06 -8.79 -10.53
N TYR A 59 1.91 -10.02 -11.02
CA TYR A 59 2.99 -10.99 -11.19
C TYR A 59 3.16 -11.36 -12.66
N GLU A 60 4.38 -11.72 -13.04
CA GLU A 60 4.65 -12.37 -14.33
C GLU A 60 4.58 -13.89 -14.15
N ALA A 61 3.49 -14.49 -14.64
CA ALA A 61 3.21 -15.92 -14.51
C ALA A 61 3.48 -16.65 -15.83
N ASP A 62 4.25 -17.73 -15.77
CA ASP A 62 4.43 -18.63 -16.90
C ASP A 62 3.18 -19.52 -17.13
N GLU A 63 3.16 -20.24 -18.25
CA GLU A 63 2.04 -21.13 -18.56
C GLU A 63 1.83 -22.21 -17.49
N LEU A 64 2.90 -22.72 -16.89
CA LEU A 64 2.82 -23.74 -15.85
C LEU A 64 2.11 -23.20 -14.60
N CYS A 65 2.41 -21.97 -14.21
CA CYS A 65 1.74 -21.27 -13.11
C CYS A 65 0.26 -21.10 -13.42
N ILE A 66 -0.11 -20.61 -14.61
CA ILE A 66 -1.52 -20.44 -15.00
C ILE A 66 -2.27 -21.77 -14.99
N HIS A 67 -1.69 -22.85 -15.51
CA HIS A 67 -2.31 -24.18 -15.47
C HIS A 67 -2.51 -24.69 -14.04
N LYS A 68 -1.56 -24.46 -13.12
CA LYS A 68 -1.72 -24.79 -11.69
C LYS A 68 -2.87 -24.01 -11.05
N LEU A 69 -2.98 -22.72 -11.36
CA LEU A 69 -4.07 -21.88 -10.85
C LEU A 69 -5.42 -22.32 -11.40
N ASP A 70 -5.51 -22.67 -12.68
CA ASP A 70 -6.73 -23.21 -13.30
C ASP A 70 -7.21 -24.50 -12.61
N GLN A 71 -6.29 -25.39 -12.25
CA GLN A 71 -6.61 -26.62 -11.53
C GLN A 71 -7.01 -26.38 -10.07
N PHE A 72 -6.39 -25.40 -9.42
CA PHE A 72 -6.64 -25.09 -8.02
C PHE A 72 -7.95 -24.32 -7.81
N PHE A 73 -8.23 -23.32 -8.65
CA PHE A 73 -9.42 -22.48 -8.57
C PHE A 73 -10.57 -23.05 -9.42
N GLN A 74 -10.97 -24.29 -9.14
CA GLN A 74 -12.11 -24.91 -9.82
C GLN A 74 -13.40 -24.09 -9.59
N GLY A 75 -14.11 -23.78 -10.68
CA GLY A 75 -15.31 -22.94 -10.64
C GLY A 75 -15.05 -21.43 -10.73
N TYR A 76 -13.79 -21.00 -10.76
CA TYR A 76 -13.44 -19.62 -11.10
C TYR A 76 -13.32 -19.47 -12.62
N HIS A 77 -13.67 -18.28 -13.10
CA HIS A 77 -13.39 -17.82 -14.45
C HIS A 77 -12.16 -16.90 -14.43
N LYS A 78 -11.55 -16.73 -15.60
CA LYS A 78 -10.49 -15.74 -15.80
C LYS A 78 -10.79 -14.85 -17.00
N GLN A 79 -10.41 -13.59 -16.90
CA GLN A 79 -10.48 -12.62 -17.98
C GLN A 79 -9.29 -11.65 -17.90
N THR A 80 -9.07 -10.87 -18.94
CA THR A 80 -8.08 -9.77 -18.91
C THR A 80 -8.74 -8.48 -18.46
N VAL A 81 -8.05 -7.71 -17.61
CA VAL A 81 -8.48 -6.38 -17.16
C VAL A 81 -7.36 -5.36 -17.29
N PHE A 82 -7.74 -4.09 -17.37
CA PHE A 82 -6.81 -2.97 -17.24
C PHE A 82 -6.49 -2.73 -15.78
N VAL A 83 -5.20 -2.78 -15.45
CA VAL A 83 -4.67 -2.60 -14.11
C VAL A 83 -3.87 -1.31 -14.07
N GLU A 84 -4.29 -0.37 -13.24
CA GLU A 84 -3.57 0.86 -12.94
C GLU A 84 -2.43 0.56 -11.95
N THR A 85 -1.23 1.01 -12.28
CA THR A 85 -0.03 0.95 -11.43
C THR A 85 0.64 2.32 -11.40
N ASP A 86 1.58 2.52 -10.50
CA ASP A 86 2.35 3.77 -10.39
C ASP A 86 3.18 4.08 -11.65
N VAL A 87 3.47 3.06 -12.48
CA VAL A 87 4.24 3.16 -13.73
C VAL A 87 3.40 2.95 -14.98
N GLY A 88 2.08 3.15 -14.87
CA GLY A 88 1.14 3.13 -16.00
C GLY A 88 0.16 1.95 -15.98
N ILE A 89 -0.65 1.86 -17.03
CA ILE A 89 -1.71 0.85 -17.15
C ILE A 89 -1.17 -0.42 -17.80
N LYS A 90 -1.51 -1.58 -17.24
CA LYS A 90 -1.14 -2.91 -17.74
C LYS A 90 -2.38 -3.73 -18.08
N ASN A 91 -2.27 -4.67 -19.01
CA ASN A 91 -3.27 -5.71 -19.25
C ASN A 91 -2.87 -6.98 -18.51
N ALA A 92 -3.69 -7.45 -17.58
CA ALA A 92 -3.40 -8.63 -16.77
C ALA A 92 -4.60 -9.57 -16.64
N LEU A 93 -4.33 -10.86 -16.55
CA LEU A 93 -5.31 -11.88 -16.19
C LEU A 93 -5.77 -11.67 -14.74
N ILE A 94 -7.05 -11.95 -14.49
CA ILE A 94 -7.64 -11.95 -13.15
C ILE A 94 -8.60 -13.12 -13.03
N TYR A 95 -8.53 -13.85 -11.91
CA TYR A 95 -9.49 -14.91 -11.57
C TYR A 95 -10.67 -14.33 -10.78
N PHE A 96 -11.89 -14.76 -11.06
CA PHE A 96 -13.10 -14.27 -10.39
C PHE A 96 -14.21 -15.34 -10.38
N MET A 97 -15.18 -15.20 -9.47
CA MET A 97 -16.40 -16.02 -9.46
C MET A 97 -17.58 -15.23 -10.04
N ASN A 98 -18.51 -15.93 -10.72
CA ASN A 98 -19.71 -15.29 -11.25
C ASN A 98 -20.61 -14.75 -10.13
N LYS A 99 -21.23 -13.60 -10.39
CA LYS A 99 -22.12 -12.89 -9.45
C LYS A 99 -23.30 -13.74 -8.97
N GLU A 100 -23.82 -14.63 -9.81
CA GLU A 100 -24.92 -15.55 -9.47
C GLU A 100 -24.51 -16.55 -8.36
N GLY A 101 -23.22 -16.91 -8.29
CA GLY A 101 -22.64 -17.67 -7.18
C GLY A 101 -22.34 -16.83 -5.93
N CYS A 102 -22.56 -15.51 -5.98
CA CYS A 102 -22.22 -14.56 -4.91
C CYS A 102 -23.38 -14.15 -4.01
N ALA A 103 -24.52 -14.86 -4.08
CA ALA A 103 -25.66 -14.60 -3.20
C ALA A 103 -25.23 -14.76 -1.72
N GLY A 104 -25.37 -13.69 -0.94
CA GLY A 104 -24.97 -13.67 0.48
C GLY A 104 -23.54 -13.20 0.78
N PHE A 105 -22.76 -12.78 -0.23
CA PHE A 105 -21.41 -12.27 0.02
C PHE A 105 -21.44 -10.85 0.59
N THR A 106 -20.51 -10.55 1.51
CA THR A 106 -20.35 -9.20 2.08
C THR A 106 -19.34 -8.40 1.28
N LYS A 107 -19.69 -7.17 0.90
CA LYS A 107 -18.77 -6.27 0.19
C LYS A 107 -17.64 -5.83 1.12
N ILE A 108 -16.41 -5.88 0.63
CA ILE A 108 -15.23 -5.28 1.28
C ILE A 108 -15.15 -3.84 0.76
N SER A 109 -15.53 -2.87 1.60
CA SER A 109 -15.67 -1.46 1.22
C SER A 109 -14.36 -0.81 0.76
N SER A 110 -13.23 -1.19 1.38
CA SER A 110 -11.90 -0.71 1.01
C SER A 110 -11.41 -1.22 -0.35
N GLY A 111 -12.00 -2.32 -0.84
CA GLY A 111 -11.51 -3.02 -2.02
C GLY A 111 -10.15 -3.71 -1.83
N ASP A 112 -9.61 -3.78 -0.61
CA ASP A 112 -8.31 -4.36 -0.32
C ASP A 112 -8.44 -5.52 0.70
N TRP A 113 -8.06 -6.73 0.28
CA TRP A 113 -8.12 -7.94 1.10
C TRP A 113 -7.21 -7.89 2.34
N LYS A 114 -6.01 -7.32 2.24
CA LYS A 114 -5.06 -7.23 3.36
C LYS A 114 -5.53 -6.22 4.40
N GLU A 115 -6.09 -5.11 3.95
CA GLU A 115 -6.73 -4.12 4.84
C GLU A 115 -7.91 -4.75 5.58
N HIS A 116 -8.78 -5.45 4.85
CA HIS A 116 -9.93 -6.11 5.43
C HIS A 116 -9.53 -7.10 6.52
N GLN A 117 -8.51 -7.92 6.26
CA GLN A 117 -8.00 -8.86 7.26
C GLN A 117 -7.37 -8.16 8.48
N MET A 118 -6.61 -7.09 8.28
CA MET A 118 -6.00 -6.33 9.37
C MET A 118 -7.07 -5.80 10.33
N ILE A 119 -8.16 -5.24 9.79
CA ILE A 119 -9.25 -4.64 10.57
C ILE A 119 -10.16 -5.72 11.18
N SER A 120 -10.67 -6.64 10.35
CA SER A 120 -11.61 -7.68 10.80
C SER A 120 -11.03 -8.59 11.88
N LYS A 121 -9.71 -8.84 11.86
CA LYS A 121 -9.01 -9.65 12.87
C LYS A 121 -8.41 -8.81 14.00
N SER A 122 -8.59 -7.48 13.97
CA SER A 122 -8.00 -6.54 14.93
C SER A 122 -6.50 -6.81 15.15
N LYS A 123 -5.74 -6.90 14.05
CA LYS A 123 -4.31 -7.26 14.06
C LYS A 123 -3.55 -6.41 15.06
N ASN A 124 -2.90 -7.05 16.03
CA ASN A 124 -2.17 -6.38 17.10
C ASN A 124 -0.88 -7.17 17.42
N PRO A 125 0.32 -6.54 17.41
CA PRO A 125 0.57 -5.15 17.04
C PRO A 125 0.47 -4.91 15.52
N ILE A 126 0.36 -3.64 15.13
CA ILE A 126 0.55 -3.17 13.76
C ILE A 126 1.98 -2.63 13.64
N TYR A 127 2.69 -3.05 12.60
CA TYR A 127 3.94 -2.41 12.19
C TYR A 127 3.59 -1.33 11.17
N TYR A 128 3.77 -0.07 11.55
CA TYR A 128 3.41 1.10 10.74
C TYR A 128 4.66 1.80 10.21
N PHE A 129 4.79 1.88 8.90
CA PHE A 129 5.91 2.52 8.21
C PHE A 129 5.52 3.96 7.79
N ALA A 130 6.15 4.94 8.45
CA ALA A 130 6.00 6.36 8.17
C ALA A 130 7.19 6.89 7.35
N TYR A 131 6.94 7.64 6.29
CA TYR A 131 7.98 8.15 5.37
C TYR A 131 7.85 9.67 5.12
N GLY A 132 6.96 10.34 5.84
CA GLY A 132 6.67 11.78 5.76
C GLY A 132 6.49 12.38 7.15
N SER A 133 5.57 13.32 7.34
CA SER A 133 5.46 14.03 8.62
C SER A 133 4.99 13.20 9.83
N CYS A 134 4.59 11.95 9.60
CA CYS A 134 4.37 10.97 10.67
C CYS A 134 5.67 10.44 11.30
N MET A 135 6.84 10.82 10.77
CA MET A 135 8.13 10.59 11.43
C MET A 135 8.36 11.57 12.59
N ASP A 136 7.67 12.71 12.59
CA ASP A 136 7.67 13.70 13.68
C ASP A 136 6.49 13.51 14.63
N ASN A 137 6.69 13.88 15.89
CA ASN A 137 5.74 13.62 16.95
C ASN A 137 4.86 14.82 17.35
N ALA A 138 5.09 16.03 16.85
CA ALA A 138 4.36 17.22 17.30
C ALA A 138 2.85 17.08 17.10
N ARG A 139 2.44 16.49 15.97
CA ARG A 139 1.01 16.22 15.67
C ARG A 139 0.45 15.04 16.47
N PHE A 140 1.28 14.07 16.86
CA PHE A 140 0.83 12.99 17.76
C PHE A 140 0.60 13.53 19.17
N GLN A 141 1.49 14.39 19.67
CA GLN A 141 1.37 15.05 20.97
C GLN A 141 0.14 15.96 21.02
N LYS A 142 -0.04 16.81 19.99
CA LYS A 142 -1.22 17.69 19.89
C LYS A 142 -2.54 16.92 19.88
N ALA A 143 -2.55 15.72 19.28
CA ALA A 143 -3.73 14.86 19.24
C ALA A 143 -3.85 13.94 20.47
N GLY A 144 -2.91 13.98 21.42
CA GLY A 144 -2.91 13.14 22.62
C GLY A 144 -2.64 11.66 22.36
N VAL A 145 -2.05 11.31 21.21
CA VAL A 145 -1.81 9.90 20.78
C VAL A 145 -0.34 9.52 20.72
N ASP A 146 0.58 10.43 21.08
CA ASP A 146 2.03 10.20 21.06
C ASP A 146 2.46 8.93 21.80
N HIS A 147 1.77 8.60 22.89
CA HIS A 147 2.01 7.38 23.67
C HIS A 147 1.92 6.08 22.85
N TYR A 148 1.23 6.08 21.70
CA TYR A 148 1.20 4.92 20.80
C TYR A 148 2.43 4.83 19.88
N PHE A 149 3.16 5.92 19.67
CA PHE A 149 4.27 6.04 18.72
C PHE A 149 5.65 6.10 19.43
N GLN A 150 5.70 5.83 20.73
CA GLN A 150 6.91 5.82 21.55
C GLN A 150 7.68 4.48 21.54
N ASP A 151 7.23 3.48 20.77
CA ASP A 151 7.96 2.21 20.50
C ASP A 151 8.37 2.12 19.01
N PRO A 152 9.28 3.00 18.54
CA PRO A 152 9.83 2.86 17.20
C PRO A 152 10.72 1.61 17.15
N VAL A 153 10.47 0.75 16.16
CA VAL A 153 11.48 -0.24 15.73
C VAL A 153 12.73 0.49 15.22
N GLY A 154 12.53 1.67 14.61
CA GLY A 154 13.57 2.59 14.19
C GLY A 154 13.58 2.81 12.67
N ARG A 155 14.75 3.19 12.16
CA ARG A 155 14.97 3.36 10.72
C ARG A 155 14.66 2.08 9.96
N ALA A 156 13.89 2.21 8.88
CA ALA A 156 13.54 1.13 8.01
C ALA A 156 13.77 1.52 6.54
N VAL A 157 14.31 0.57 5.77
CA VAL A 157 14.59 0.73 4.33
C VAL A 157 13.51 0.03 3.53
N LEU A 158 12.99 0.72 2.51
CA LEU A 158 12.04 0.19 1.54
C LEU A 158 12.67 0.27 0.13
N LYS A 159 12.78 -0.88 -0.53
CA LYS A 159 13.28 -1.01 -1.90
C LYS A 159 12.13 -1.01 -2.89
N GLY A 160 12.36 -0.47 -4.09
CA GLY A 160 11.36 -0.37 -5.16
C GLY A 160 10.57 0.93 -5.16
N TYR A 161 10.77 1.81 -4.18
CA TYR A 161 9.98 3.02 -3.99
C TYR A 161 10.82 4.27 -3.81
N THR A 162 10.30 5.41 -4.26
CA THR A 162 10.86 6.74 -4.00
C THR A 162 9.86 7.60 -3.24
N THR A 163 10.29 8.28 -2.16
CA THR A 163 9.46 9.31 -1.52
C THR A 163 9.33 10.50 -2.46
N ARG A 164 8.09 10.84 -2.82
CA ARG A 164 7.72 11.92 -3.75
C ARG A 164 6.64 12.81 -3.14
N PHE A 165 6.30 13.91 -3.79
CA PHE A 165 5.36 14.91 -3.27
C PHE A 165 4.14 15.10 -4.18
N THR A 166 3.33 14.05 -4.28
CA THR A 166 2.30 13.91 -5.33
C THR A 166 0.89 14.29 -4.91
N LEU A 167 0.62 14.49 -3.61
CA LEU A 167 -0.69 14.95 -3.16
C LEU A 167 -0.72 16.48 -3.15
N LYS A 168 -1.45 17.09 -4.09
CA LYS A 168 -1.63 18.55 -4.14
C LYS A 168 -2.67 19.03 -3.13
N ARG A 169 -2.34 20.11 -2.42
CA ARG A 169 -3.24 20.92 -1.59
C ARG A 169 -3.07 22.39 -1.94
N ASP A 170 -3.99 23.22 -1.47
CA ASP A 170 -3.98 24.67 -1.71
C ASP A 170 -2.70 25.35 -1.21
N ASP A 171 -2.05 24.80 -0.18
CA ASP A 171 -0.83 25.35 0.44
C ASP A 171 0.47 24.67 -0.05
N GLY A 172 0.39 23.69 -0.94
CA GLY A 172 1.53 22.90 -1.42
C GLY A 172 1.27 21.40 -1.34
N SER A 173 2.31 20.60 -1.58
CA SER A 173 2.15 19.15 -1.63
C SER A 173 2.15 18.46 -0.26
N ARG A 174 1.86 17.15 -0.24
CA ARG A 174 2.17 16.22 0.84
C ARG A 174 2.91 15.00 0.27
N ALA A 175 3.64 14.30 1.14
CA ALA A 175 4.50 13.17 0.77
C ALA A 175 3.69 11.94 0.34
N ASP A 176 4.27 11.17 -0.57
CA ASP A 176 3.79 9.90 -1.11
C ASP A 176 5.00 8.96 -1.32
N MET A 177 4.74 7.68 -1.59
CA MET A 177 5.75 6.79 -2.16
C MET A 177 5.28 6.29 -3.52
N LEU A 178 6.13 6.46 -4.53
CA LEU A 178 5.89 5.95 -5.87
C LEU A 178 6.66 4.64 -6.06
N GLU A 179 5.98 3.59 -6.50
CA GLU A 179 6.62 2.31 -6.88
C GLU A 179 7.32 2.46 -8.24
N ASP A 180 8.49 3.12 -8.24
CA ASP A 180 9.24 3.49 -9.44
C ASP A 180 10.63 2.83 -9.55
N GLY A 181 10.91 1.84 -8.70
CA GLY A 181 12.18 1.11 -8.66
C GLY A 181 13.27 1.78 -7.84
N GLY A 182 12.99 2.92 -7.20
CA GLY A 182 13.93 3.61 -6.32
C GLY A 182 14.18 2.90 -4.97
N THR A 183 14.77 3.66 -4.04
CA THR A 183 14.87 3.25 -2.63
C THR A 183 14.53 4.45 -1.76
N THR A 184 13.80 4.18 -0.68
CA THR A 184 13.44 5.18 0.31
C THR A 184 13.65 4.66 1.73
N GLU A 185 13.74 5.58 2.68
CA GLU A 185 13.79 5.29 4.11
C GLU A 185 12.58 5.90 4.83
N GLY A 186 12.26 5.33 5.98
CA GLY A 186 11.23 5.82 6.88
C GLY A 186 11.42 5.28 8.29
N VAL A 187 10.44 5.54 9.15
CA VAL A 187 10.40 5.06 10.53
C VAL A 187 9.36 3.96 10.63
N LEU A 188 9.78 2.79 11.10
CA LEU A 188 8.88 1.70 11.43
C LEU A 188 8.49 1.79 12.91
N TYR A 189 7.22 1.97 13.18
CA TYR A 189 6.64 1.96 14.53
C TYR A 189 5.96 0.63 14.83
N ARG A 190 6.06 0.17 16.08
CA ARG A 190 5.16 -0.87 16.60
C ARG A 190 4.03 -0.16 17.35
N ILE A 191 2.81 -0.20 16.80
CA ILE A 191 1.65 0.50 17.37
C ILE A 191 0.55 -0.51 17.74
N PRO A 192 -0.27 -0.23 18.76
CA PRO A 192 -1.44 -1.05 19.04
C PRO A 192 -2.53 -0.83 17.98
N TYR A 193 -3.42 -1.82 17.82
CA TYR A 193 -4.59 -1.70 16.93
C TYR A 193 -5.44 -0.45 17.23
N SER A 194 -5.52 -0.02 18.49
CA SER A 194 -6.27 1.18 18.89
C SER A 194 -5.76 2.49 18.30
N ALA A 195 -4.51 2.54 17.82
CA ALA A 195 -3.94 3.71 17.15
C ALA A 195 -4.40 3.84 15.68
N LEU A 196 -4.97 2.78 15.10
CA LEU A 196 -5.29 2.71 13.67
C LEU A 196 -6.33 3.74 13.23
N SER A 197 -7.38 3.95 14.04
CA SER A 197 -8.45 4.91 13.71
C SER A 197 -7.94 6.35 13.63
N TYR A 198 -6.97 6.71 14.49
CA TYR A 198 -6.29 7.99 14.42
C TYR A 198 -5.55 8.16 13.08
N LEU A 199 -4.80 7.14 12.65
CA LEU A 199 -4.09 7.18 11.37
C LEU A 199 -5.07 7.28 10.20
N PHE A 200 -6.13 6.48 10.18
CA PHE A 200 -7.14 6.53 9.11
C PHE A 200 -7.77 7.91 8.97
N LYS A 201 -8.05 8.58 10.10
CA LYS A 201 -8.53 9.97 10.12
C LYS A 201 -7.46 10.96 9.65
N ARG A 202 -6.22 10.83 10.15
CA ARG A 202 -5.10 11.72 9.79
C ARG A 202 -4.80 11.68 8.29
N GLU A 203 -4.87 10.50 7.70
CA GLU A 203 -4.54 10.23 6.29
C GLU A 203 -5.77 10.35 5.37
N GLY A 204 -6.94 10.74 5.90
CA GLY A 204 -8.13 10.98 5.10
C GLY A 204 -8.59 9.77 4.28
N VAL A 205 -8.59 8.58 4.89
CA VAL A 205 -9.00 7.33 4.20
C VAL A 205 -10.46 7.40 3.76
N GLU A 206 -11.35 7.90 4.63
CA GLU A 206 -12.78 8.07 4.30
C GLU A 206 -13.02 9.10 3.18
N SER A 207 -12.18 10.13 3.09
CA SER A 207 -12.24 11.16 2.05
C SER A 207 -11.42 10.81 0.80
N LEU A 208 -10.97 9.56 0.68
CA LEU A 208 -10.20 9.05 -0.45
C LEU A 208 -8.93 9.88 -0.76
N THR A 209 -8.28 10.41 0.28
CA THR A 209 -6.99 11.11 0.11
C THR A 209 -5.84 10.11 -0.04
N TYR A 210 -5.60 9.33 1.01
CA TYR A 210 -4.68 8.20 0.99
C TYR A 210 -5.48 6.90 1.14
N ARG A 211 -4.90 5.81 0.66
CA ARG A 211 -5.34 4.45 0.99
C ARG A 211 -4.35 3.78 1.94
N PRO A 212 -4.82 2.88 2.82
CA PRO A 212 -3.95 1.88 3.42
C PRO A 212 -3.24 1.06 2.34
N ALA A 213 -1.98 0.75 2.58
CA ALA A 213 -1.14 -0.07 1.73
C ALA A 213 -0.23 -0.94 2.59
N PHE A 214 0.36 -1.96 1.98
CA PHE A 214 1.23 -2.91 2.68
C PHE A 214 2.55 -3.05 1.95
N VAL A 215 3.64 -2.92 2.70
CA VAL A 215 5.01 -3.00 2.20
C VAL A 215 5.85 -3.90 3.11
N ASP A 216 6.89 -4.49 2.55
CA ASP A 216 7.92 -5.17 3.33
C ASP A 216 9.12 -4.26 3.49
N VAL A 217 9.61 -4.13 4.71
CA VAL A 217 10.75 -3.26 5.01
C VAL A 217 11.82 -4.01 5.78
N GLU A 218 13.04 -3.50 5.72
CA GLU A 218 14.15 -3.96 6.55
C GLU A 218 14.47 -2.93 7.62
N ALA A 219 14.43 -3.34 8.90
CA ALA A 219 14.73 -2.49 10.04
C ALA A 219 15.63 -3.26 11.02
N GLY A 220 16.79 -2.68 11.40
CA GLY A 220 17.73 -3.32 12.32
C GLY A 220 18.23 -4.71 11.87
N GLY A 221 18.42 -4.92 10.55
CA GLY A 221 18.84 -6.20 9.98
C GLY A 221 17.75 -7.29 10.00
N ARG A 222 16.50 -6.93 10.30
CA ARG A 222 15.35 -7.82 10.29
C ARG A 222 14.33 -7.38 9.24
N HIS A 223 13.77 -8.35 8.51
CA HIS A 223 12.65 -8.12 7.61
C HIS A 223 11.31 -8.12 8.35
N TYR A 224 10.49 -7.11 8.08
CA TYR A 224 9.13 -6.97 8.58
C TYR A 224 8.15 -7.03 7.42
N LYS A 225 7.18 -7.92 7.54
CA LYS A 225 6.22 -8.26 6.48
C LYS A 225 4.89 -7.57 6.69
N ASP A 226 4.24 -7.18 5.59
CA ASP A 226 2.91 -6.56 5.59
C ASP A 226 2.81 -5.40 6.58
N CYS A 227 3.80 -4.50 6.53
CA CYS A 227 3.79 -3.27 7.31
C CYS A 227 2.77 -2.31 6.72
N LEU A 228 1.90 -1.77 7.56
CA LEU A 228 0.94 -0.76 7.17
C LEU A 228 1.69 0.51 6.75
N THR A 229 1.29 1.08 5.63
CA THR A 229 1.63 2.45 5.25
C THR A 229 0.42 3.08 4.55
N PHE A 230 0.54 4.34 4.12
CA PHE A 230 -0.52 5.04 3.40
C PHE A 230 0.04 5.57 2.08
N LEU A 231 -0.70 5.44 0.99
CA LEU A 231 -0.27 5.91 -0.35
C LEU A 231 -1.33 6.82 -0.96
N VAL A 232 -0.90 7.84 -1.70
CA VAL A 232 -1.81 8.81 -2.32
C VAL A 232 -2.68 8.13 -3.39
N LEU A 233 -3.98 8.44 -3.40
CA LEU A 233 -4.94 7.85 -4.34
C LEU A 233 -5.00 8.56 -5.70
N GLN A 234 -4.91 9.89 -5.69
CA GLN A 234 -4.80 10.74 -6.88
C GLN A 234 -3.44 11.43 -6.87
N LYS A 235 -2.48 10.81 -7.55
CA LYS A 235 -1.11 11.31 -7.65
C LYS A 235 -1.04 12.37 -8.75
N GLU A 236 -0.54 13.55 -8.41
CA GLU A 236 -0.26 14.65 -9.34
C GLU A 236 1.25 14.85 -9.50
N ALA A 237 1.64 15.73 -10.43
CA ALA A 237 3.02 16.14 -10.60
C ALA A 237 3.55 16.80 -9.30
N GLU A 238 4.83 16.60 -9.02
CA GLU A 238 5.43 17.05 -7.77
C GLU A 238 5.53 18.58 -7.70
N ILE A 239 5.09 19.13 -6.57
CA ILE A 239 5.31 20.52 -6.17
C ILE A 239 5.91 20.57 -4.77
N ALA A 240 6.49 21.70 -4.38
CA ALA A 240 7.10 21.87 -3.08
C ALA A 240 6.05 21.72 -1.94
N PRO A 241 6.42 21.04 -0.83
CA PRO A 241 5.59 21.04 0.37
C PRO A 241 5.55 22.43 1.03
N PRO A 242 4.49 22.78 1.79
CA PRO A 242 4.50 24.00 2.59
C PRO A 242 5.55 23.91 3.69
N GLN A 243 6.15 25.05 4.03
CA GLN A 243 7.26 25.14 4.99
C GLN A 243 6.96 24.44 6.33
N HIS A 244 5.76 24.64 6.91
CA HIS A 244 5.41 24.02 8.18
C HIS A 244 5.43 22.49 8.13
N TYR A 245 4.98 21.90 7.01
CA TYR A 245 4.96 20.45 6.80
C TYR A 245 6.35 19.92 6.46
N GLN A 246 7.13 20.67 5.68
CA GLN A 246 8.53 20.35 5.39
C GLN A 246 9.35 20.24 6.68
N ILE A 247 9.22 21.19 7.61
CA ILE A 247 9.96 21.15 8.89
C ILE A 247 9.58 19.91 9.71
N GLU A 248 8.31 19.46 9.68
CA GLU A 248 7.92 18.20 10.33
C GLU A 248 8.66 17.00 9.70
N ILE A 249 8.78 16.94 8.37
CA ILE A 249 9.55 15.89 7.69
C ILE A 249 11.02 15.96 8.09
N GLU A 250 11.62 17.15 8.07
CA GLU A 250 13.03 17.38 8.39
C GLU A 250 13.37 16.91 9.80
N ARG A 251 12.59 17.32 10.82
CA ARG A 251 12.82 16.89 12.21
C ARG A 251 12.73 15.37 12.38
N GLY A 252 11.73 14.74 11.75
CA GLY A 252 11.61 13.28 11.77
C GLY A 252 12.76 12.59 11.05
N ALA A 253 13.18 13.13 9.89
CA ALA A 253 14.27 12.58 9.10
C ALA A 253 15.62 12.66 9.82
N GLU A 254 15.93 13.81 10.43
CA GLU A 254 17.15 14.03 11.20
C GLU A 254 17.22 13.12 12.44
N LEU A 255 16.08 12.82 13.07
CA LEU A 255 16.03 11.98 14.26
C LEU A 255 16.26 10.50 13.94
N TYR A 256 15.79 10.00 12.79
CA TYR A 256 15.71 8.56 12.54
C TYR A 256 16.47 8.07 11.30
N LEU A 257 16.54 8.85 10.23
CA LEU A 257 17.01 8.37 8.92
C LEU A 257 18.53 8.48 8.79
N SER A 258 19.10 7.89 7.73
CA SER A 258 20.52 8.06 7.44
C SER A 258 20.81 9.51 7.01
N PRO A 259 21.97 10.08 7.40
CA PRO A 259 22.33 11.45 7.02
C PRO A 259 22.32 11.67 5.49
N GLU A 260 22.76 10.68 4.73
CA GLU A 260 22.80 10.73 3.27
C GLU A 260 21.39 10.74 2.66
N PHE A 261 20.46 9.93 3.18
CA PHE A 261 19.08 9.95 2.72
C PHE A 261 18.36 11.24 3.14
N THR A 262 18.57 11.71 4.36
CA THR A 262 18.02 12.97 4.86
C THR A 262 18.45 14.14 3.99
N GLU A 263 19.74 14.25 3.66
CA GLU A 263 20.24 15.29 2.75
C GLU A 263 19.60 15.19 1.36
N LYS A 264 19.48 13.98 0.80
CA LYS A 264 18.83 13.76 -0.50
C LYS A 264 17.36 14.18 -0.47
N LEU A 265 16.62 13.84 0.59
CA LEU A 265 15.22 14.20 0.75
C LEU A 265 15.03 15.72 0.88
N MET A 266 15.88 16.39 1.66
CA MET A 266 15.87 17.85 1.79
C MET A 266 16.18 18.54 0.46
N ARG A 267 17.22 18.09 -0.25
CA ARG A 267 17.55 18.60 -1.59
C ARG A 267 16.39 18.40 -2.57
N HIS A 268 15.73 17.24 -2.53
CA HIS A 268 14.55 16.96 -3.35
C HIS A 268 13.43 17.97 -3.06
N MET A 269 12.99 18.09 -1.81
CA MET A 269 11.95 19.04 -1.40
C MET A 269 12.25 20.49 -1.84
N ASN A 270 13.50 20.94 -1.64
CA ASN A 270 13.94 22.29 -2.00
C ASN A 270 14.09 22.52 -3.51
N SER A 271 14.19 21.45 -4.31
CA SER A 271 14.30 21.54 -5.77
C SER A 271 12.96 21.61 -6.48
N LEU A 272 11.85 21.30 -5.79
CA LEU A 272 10.52 21.24 -6.38
C LEU A 272 9.95 22.64 -6.64
N PRO A 273 9.17 22.82 -7.72
CA PRO A 273 8.52 24.09 -8.02
C PRO A 273 7.43 24.39 -6.97
N LYS A 274 7.22 25.67 -6.65
CA LYS A 274 6.05 26.09 -5.86
C LYS A 274 4.77 25.91 -6.68
N GLY A 275 3.73 25.39 -6.04
CA GLY A 275 2.42 25.14 -6.66
C GLY A 275 1.51 26.36 -6.76
#